data_AF-A0A7C4K9G9-F1
#
_entry.id   AF-A0A7C4K9G9-F1
#
_cell.length_a   1.000
_cell.length_b   1.000
_cell.length_c   1.000
_cell.angle_alpha   90.00
_cell.angle_beta   90.00
_cell.angle_gamma   90.00
#
_symmetry.space_group_name_H-M   'P 1'
#
loop_
_entity.id
_entity.type
_entity.pdbx_description
1 polymer ?
#
loop_
_entity_poly.entity_id
_entity_poly.type
_entity_poly.pdbx_seq_one_letter_code
_entity_poly.pdbx_strand_id
1 'polypeptide(L)'
;MACYYLQAILSNPLTFEESPEYALYDILIKPLEKYIGSKKLIIVQDRVLAYLPFEAFQYKDKNGTHFLIEKYSVKYIQSGSALKMVRETPKSQTLA
;
A
#
# COMPACT_ATOMS: atom_id res chain seq x y z
N MET A 1 19.01 5.03 12.21
CA MET A 1 18.80 4.51 10.83
C MET A 1 17.38 4.75 10.30
N ALA A 2 16.29 4.56 11.07
CA ALA A 2 14.93 4.87 10.61
C ALA A 2 14.65 6.36 10.34
N CYS A 3 15.39 7.27 11.00
CA CYS A 3 15.17 8.71 10.91
C CYS A 3 15.49 9.29 9.51
N TYR A 4 16.45 8.71 8.77
CA TYR A 4 16.87 9.22 7.46
C TYR A 4 15.79 9.05 6.38
N TYR A 5 14.98 7.99 6.46
CA TYR A 5 13.92 7.73 5.48
C TYR A 5 12.76 8.73 5.62
N LEU A 6 12.34 9.02 6.86
CA LEU A 6 11.31 10.03 7.11
C LEU A 6 11.79 11.42 6.73
N GLN A 7 13.07 11.70 6.96
CA GLN A 7 13.68 12.96 6.54
C GLN A 7 13.73 13.06 5.02
N ALA A 8 14.08 12.01 4.27
CA ALA A 8 14.04 12.02 2.81
C ALA A 8 12.63 12.26 2.24
N ILE A 9 11.59 11.71 2.87
CA ILE A 9 10.19 11.93 2.48
C ILE A 9 9.74 13.37 2.79
N LEU A 10 10.20 13.96 3.89
CA LEU A 10 9.73 15.27 4.37
C LEU A 10 10.60 16.46 3.93
N SER A 11 11.87 16.24 3.54
CA SER A 11 12.85 17.31 3.25
C SER A 11 13.10 17.55 1.77
N ASN A 12 12.61 16.69 0.88
CA ASN A 12 12.79 16.87 -0.56
C ASN A 12 11.51 17.47 -1.17
N PRO A 13 11.49 18.75 -1.60
CA PRO A 13 10.44 19.22 -2.48
C PRO A 13 10.63 18.50 -3.82
N LEU A 14 9.78 17.49 -4.04
CA LEU A 14 9.64 16.67 -5.23
C LEU A 14 10.12 17.36 -6.52
N THR A 15 11.37 17.12 -6.90
CA THR A 15 11.79 17.23 -8.30
C THR A 15 11.12 16.05 -9.02
N PHE A 16 10.03 16.36 -9.72
CA PHE A 16 9.03 15.46 -10.28
C PHE A 16 9.55 14.46 -11.34
N GLU A 17 10.84 14.47 -11.68
CA GLU A 17 11.34 13.67 -12.79
C GLU A 17 11.79 12.24 -12.41
N GLU A 18 12.32 11.98 -11.21
CA GLU A 18 12.78 10.62 -10.84
C GLU A 18 12.70 10.33 -9.33
N SER A 19 11.51 10.38 -8.73
CA SER A 19 11.37 10.04 -7.31
C SER A 19 11.19 8.51 -7.09
N PRO A 20 11.85 7.91 -6.07
CA PRO A 20 11.92 6.46 -5.87
C PRO A 20 10.56 5.80 -5.57
N GLU A 21 9.50 6.57 -5.36
CA GLU A 21 8.14 6.05 -5.17
C GLU A 21 7.61 5.33 -6.42
N TYR A 22 8.06 5.72 -7.63
CA TYR A 22 7.71 5.02 -8.88
C TYR A 22 8.22 3.58 -8.89
N ALA A 23 9.42 3.35 -8.37
CA ALA A 23 10.04 2.03 -8.38
C ALA A 23 9.32 1.05 -7.44
N LEU A 24 8.73 1.55 -6.34
CA LEU A 24 8.12 0.68 -5.33
C LEU A 24 6.86 -0.02 -5.83
N TYR A 25 6.05 0.63 -6.66
CA TYR A 25 4.90 -0.03 -7.29
C TYR A 25 5.34 -1.18 -8.18
N ASP A 26 6.31 -0.93 -9.05
CA ASP A 26 6.82 -1.90 -10.02
C ASP A 26 7.50 -3.10 -9.33
N ILE A 27 8.10 -2.89 -8.16
CA ILE A 27 8.75 -3.94 -7.37
C ILE A 27 7.75 -4.72 -6.51
N LEU A 28 6.87 -4.04 -5.78
CA LEU A 28 6.07 -4.66 -4.72
C LEU A 28 4.68 -5.10 -5.19
N ILE A 29 4.05 -4.34 -6.08
CA ILE A 29 2.63 -4.52 -6.42
C ILE A 29 2.46 -5.14 -7.80
N LYS A 30 3.11 -4.58 -8.82
CA LYS A 30 2.97 -5.00 -10.23
C LYS A 30 3.15 -6.50 -10.47
N PRO A 31 4.15 -7.20 -9.89
CA PRO A 31 4.33 -8.63 -10.13
C PRO A 31 3.16 -9.48 -9.60
N LEU A 32 2.43 -8.94 -8.61
CA LEU A 32 1.34 -9.62 -7.92
C LEU A 32 -0.03 -9.32 -8.53
N GLU A 33 -0.16 -8.30 -9.37
CA GLU A 33 -1.45 -7.85 -9.91
C GLU A 33 -2.26 -8.96 -10.57
N LYS A 34 -1.60 -9.86 -11.28
CA LYS A 34 -2.23 -11.01 -11.92
C LYS A 34 -2.91 -11.99 -10.95
N TYR A 35 -2.53 -11.95 -9.66
CA TYR A 35 -3.12 -12.76 -8.60
C TYR A 35 -4.19 -11.99 -7.80
N ILE A 36 -4.31 -10.68 -8.00
CA ILE A 36 -5.27 -9.84 -7.29
C ILE A 36 -6.61 -9.89 -8.03
N GLY A 37 -7.48 -10.81 -7.61
CA GLY A 37 -8.80 -11.01 -8.23
C GLY A 37 -9.87 -9.99 -7.82
N SER A 38 -9.56 -8.99 -6.99
CA SER A 38 -10.54 -8.02 -6.50
C SER A 38 -9.96 -6.63 -6.28
N LYS A 39 -10.82 -5.61 -6.22
CA LYS A 39 -10.39 -4.24 -5.88
C LYS A 39 -10.03 -4.06 -4.39
N LYS A 40 -10.14 -5.08 -3.55
CA LYS A 40 -9.78 -5.01 -2.12
C LYS A 40 -8.35 -5.52 -1.95
N LEU A 41 -7.45 -4.62 -1.54
CA LEU A 41 -6.07 -4.95 -1.27
C LEU A 41 -5.82 -4.90 0.24
N ILE A 42 -5.52 -6.04 0.84
CA ILE A 42 -5.14 -6.10 2.26
C ILE A 42 -3.63 -6.20 2.31
N ILE A 43 -3.01 -5.18 2.91
CA ILE A 43 -1.57 -5.10 3.10
C ILE A 43 -1.28 -5.54 4.53
N VAL A 44 -0.61 -6.69 4.64
CA VAL A 44 -0.10 -7.18 5.91
C VAL A 44 1.25 -6.51 6.12
N GLN A 45 1.28 -5.50 6.97
CA GLN A 45 2.48 -4.73 7.25
C GLN A 45 3.34 -5.48 8.26
N ASP A 46 4.64 -5.60 7.98
CA ASP A 46 5.65 -6.03 8.96
C ASP A 46 6.81 -5.03 8.93
N ARG A 47 7.25 -4.60 10.11
CA ARG A 47 8.38 -3.68 10.35
C ARG A 47 8.40 -2.49 9.39
N VAL A 48 9.39 -2.45 8.49
CA VAL A 48 9.68 -1.32 7.62
C VAL A 48 8.55 -1.02 6.63
N LEU A 49 7.75 -2.03 6.27
CA LEU A 49 6.59 -1.85 5.39
C LEU A 49 5.47 -1.06 6.07
N ALA A 50 5.43 -1.00 7.41
CA ALA A 50 4.43 -0.22 8.13
C ALA A 50 4.58 1.29 7.92
N TYR A 51 5.75 1.76 7.48
CA TYR A 51 6.01 3.18 7.22
C TYR A 51 5.74 3.58 5.78
N LEU A 52 5.43 2.63 4.89
CA LEU A 52 5.20 2.92 3.48
C LEU A 52 3.75 3.36 3.26
N PRO A 53 3.52 4.52 2.63
CA PRO A 53 2.18 4.96 2.24
C PRO A 53 1.79 4.26 0.93
N PHE A 54 1.34 3.00 1.00
CA PHE A 54 1.01 2.23 -0.21
C PHE A 54 -0.08 2.89 -1.06
N GLU A 55 -1.00 3.64 -0.46
CA GLU A 55 -2.00 4.43 -1.19
C GLU A 55 -1.37 5.43 -2.16
N ALA A 56 -0.23 6.01 -1.77
CA ALA A 56 0.49 7.02 -2.52
C ALA A 56 1.43 6.42 -3.57
N PHE A 57 1.50 5.08 -3.69
CA PHE A 57 2.29 4.45 -4.75
C PHE A 57 1.73 4.84 -6.10
N GLN A 58 2.61 5.33 -6.96
CA GLN A 58 2.25 5.78 -8.29
C GLN A 58 2.52 4.67 -9.30
N TYR A 59 1.63 4.53 -10.27
CA TYR A 59 1.82 3.69 -11.44
C TYR A 59 1.49 4.46 -12.71
N LYS A 60 2.15 4.10 -13.82
CA LYS A 60 1.90 4.72 -15.12
C LYS A 60 1.17 3.75 -16.02
N ASP A 61 0.14 4.24 -16.69
CA ASP A 61 -0.53 3.55 -17.80
C ASP A 61 -0.65 4.46 -19.03
N LYS A 62 -1.48 4.06 -20.01
CA LYS A 62 -1.66 4.82 -21.26
C LYS A 62 -2.30 6.20 -21.06
N ASN A 63 -3.00 6.41 -19.96
CA ASN A 63 -3.74 7.63 -19.65
C ASN A 63 -2.98 8.58 -18.73
N GLY A 64 -1.83 8.16 -18.19
CA GLY A 64 -0.96 9.00 -17.39
C GLY A 64 -0.46 8.31 -16.12
N THR A 65 -0.20 9.12 -15.10
CA THR A 65 0.25 8.66 -13.78
C THR A 65 -0.94 8.64 -12.82
N HIS A 66 -1.09 7.53 -12.11
CA HIS A 66 -2.20 7.25 -11.21
C HIS A 66 -1.69 6.80 -9.85
N PHE A 67 -2.49 7.00 -8.81
CA PHE A 67 -2.21 6.49 -7.47
C PHE A 67 -2.86 5.13 -7.22
N LEU A 68 -2.25 4.28 -6.40
CA LEU A 68 -2.73 2.94 -6.08
C LEU A 68 -4.15 2.96 -5.48
N ILE A 69 -4.46 3.99 -4.68
CA ILE A 69 -5.77 4.17 -4.05
C ILE A 69 -6.92 4.36 -5.06
N GLU A 70 -6.63 4.85 -6.27
CA GLU A 70 -7.64 4.98 -7.33
C GLU A 70 -8.09 3.60 -7.85
N LYS A 71 -7.18 2.63 -7.80
CA LYS A 71 -7.40 1.28 -8.31
C LYS A 71 -7.90 0.31 -7.23
N TYR A 72 -7.38 0.44 -6.01
CA TYR A 72 -7.65 -0.49 -4.91
C TYR A 72 -8.17 0.22 -3.67
N SER A 73 -9.16 -0.40 -3.02
CA SER A 73 -9.48 -0.12 -1.62
C SER A 73 -8.44 -0.79 -0.74
N VAL A 74 -7.43 -0.01 -0.33
CA VAL A 74 -6.32 -0.44 0.51
C VAL A 74 -6.77 -0.55 1.97
N LYS A 75 -6.41 -1.66 2.62
CA LYS A 75 -6.62 -1.88 4.06
C LYS A 75 -5.35 -2.43 4.68
N TYR A 76 -5.11 -2.06 5.93
CA TYR A 76 -3.94 -2.50 6.68
C TYR A 76 -4.30 -3.49 7.77
N ILE A 77 -3.38 -4.42 8.00
CA ILE A 77 -3.38 -5.29 9.16
C ILE A 77 -1.95 -5.58 9.62
N GLN A 78 -1.77 -5.68 10.92
CA GLN A 78 -0.44 -5.72 11.56
C GLN A 78 0.25 -7.09 11.47
N SER A 79 -0.48 -8.16 11.13
CA SER A 79 0.09 -9.49 10.91
C SER A 79 -0.89 -10.44 10.21
N GLY A 80 -0.36 -11.54 9.66
CA GLY A 80 -1.19 -12.63 9.12
C GLY A 80 -2.05 -13.30 10.21
N SER A 81 -1.54 -13.43 11.43
CA SER A 81 -2.27 -13.98 12.58
C SER A 81 -3.45 -13.08 12.97
N ALA A 82 -3.25 -11.76 12.99
CA ALA A 82 -4.33 -10.81 13.22
C ALA A 82 -5.39 -10.88 12.11
N LEU A 83 -4.97 -11.04 10.85
CA LEU A 83 -5.90 -11.21 9.74
C LEU A 83 -6.73 -12.49 9.85
N LYS A 84 -6.12 -13.59 10.29
CA LYS A 84 -6.83 -14.83 10.57
C LYS A 84 -7.91 -14.61 11.64
N MET A 85 -7.56 -13.98 12.76
CA MET A 85 -8.49 -13.66 13.84
C MET A 85 -9.68 -12.82 13.35
N VAL A 86 -9.41 -11.74 12.60
CA VAL A 86 -10.47 -10.87 12.03
C VAL A 86 -11.42 -11.62 11.09
N ARG A 87 -10.92 -12.64 10.38
CA ARG A 87 -11.73 -13.47 9.48
C ARG A 87 -12.54 -14.53 10.22
N GLU A 88 -12.04 -15.00 11.35
CA GLU A 88 -12.68 -16.02 12.20
C GLU A 88 -13.72 -15.42 13.14
N THR A 89 -13.57 -14.15 13.54
CA THR A 89 -14.60 -13.46 14.31
C THR A 89 -15.88 -13.37 13.48
N PRO A 90 -17.02 -13.91 13.97
CA PRO A 90 -18.30 -13.72 13.33
C PRO A 90 -18.56 -12.22 13.19
N LYS A 91 -19.02 -11.77 12.02
CA LYS A 91 -19.49 -10.39 11.90
C LYS A 91 -20.63 -10.22 12.90
N SER A 92 -20.36 -9.59 14.04
CA SER A 92 -21.40 -9.21 14.98
C SER A 92 -22.38 -8.38 14.16
N GLN A 93 -23.57 -8.93 13.94
CA GLN A 93 -24.65 -8.20 13.33
C GLN A 93 -24.85 -6.97 14.21
N THR A 94 -24.56 -5.78 13.67
CA THR A 94 -24.97 -4.54 14.29
C THR A 94 -26.48 -4.63 14.43
N LEU A 95 -26.97 -4.77 15.67
CA LEU A 95 -28.38 -4.64 15.99
C LEU A 95 -28.78 -3.22 15.59
N ALA A 96 -29.50 -3.14 14.46
CA ALA A 96 -30.27 -1.98 14.05
C ALA A 96 -31.72 -2.20 14.50
#